data_AF-A0A7I0NNU3-F1
#
_entry.id   AF-A0A7I0NNU3-F1
#
_cell.length_a   1.000
_cell.length_b   1.000
_cell.length_c   1.000
_cell.angle_alpha   90.00
_cell.angle_beta   90.00
_cell.angle_gamma   90.00
#
_symmetry.space_group_name_H-M   'P 1'
#
loop_
_entity.id
_entity.type
_entity.pdbx_description
1 polymer ?
#
loop_
_entity_poly.entity_id
_entity_poly.type
_entity_poly.pdbx_seq_one_letter_code
_entity_poly.pdbx_strand_id
1 'polypeptide(L)'
;MNSNPKKNTTKTLAFVSGYVGKKKHARIPKKPPRHDSYFITDNKWVYYRLKFTRWKPVFIKDTAALIAQFSPESPVNNFSEEAITTDKVTAQRYYTTACKPLKVYPQHFLKKKYDYLVWSDNKFDINYKDTIKVVNNWNPDIAMMLHRHPVLKNIDGEFEESMLQERYVIEKEQYTRYIKDRVNEGLSSQSDDHYQCGYLLYNMKASETENIQKAWHQNINQCGINDQISFNFVAQKFRHLIDEYKYDIDRKPLRKRIFK
;
A
#
# COMPACT_ATOMS: atom_id res chain seq x y z
N MET A 1 19.21 -45.66 -2.11
CA MET A 1 18.24 -44.55 -1.94
C MET A 1 18.87 -43.28 -2.49
N ASN A 2 18.55 -42.91 -3.73
CA ASN A 2 19.05 -41.68 -4.35
C ASN A 2 18.17 -40.51 -3.89
N SER A 3 18.59 -39.83 -2.81
CA SER A 3 18.03 -38.54 -2.44
C SER A 3 18.46 -37.52 -3.48
N ASN A 4 17.60 -37.30 -4.47
CA ASN A 4 17.73 -36.18 -5.40
C ASN A 4 17.84 -34.89 -4.57
N PRO A 5 18.92 -34.10 -4.69
CA PRO A 5 18.98 -32.81 -4.01
C PRO A 5 17.83 -31.97 -4.54
N LYS A 6 16.90 -31.60 -3.66
CA LYS A 6 15.80 -30.68 -3.99
C LYS A 6 16.43 -29.48 -4.70
N LYS A 7 16.11 -29.30 -5.99
CA LYS A 7 16.49 -28.09 -6.74
C LYS A 7 16.08 -26.91 -5.87
N ASN A 8 17.07 -26.16 -5.40
CA ASN A 8 16.86 -24.96 -4.60
C ASN A 8 16.28 -23.92 -5.55
N THR A 9 14.97 -23.98 -5.81
CA THR A 9 14.27 -23.03 -6.67
C THR A 9 14.40 -21.67 -6.00
N THR A 10 15.20 -20.79 -6.60
CA THR A 10 15.42 -19.44 -6.08
C THR A 10 14.08 -18.71 -6.02
N LYS A 11 13.66 -18.30 -4.81
CA LYS A 11 12.44 -17.51 -4.58
C LYS A 11 12.48 -16.27 -5.47
N THR A 12 11.44 -16.06 -6.28
CA THR A 12 11.36 -14.89 -7.15
C THR A 12 10.73 -13.70 -6.41
N LEU A 13 11.38 -12.54 -6.47
CA LEU A 13 11.00 -11.33 -5.73
C LEU A 13 11.02 -10.11 -6.65
N ALA A 14 9.98 -9.27 -6.56
CA ALA A 14 9.99 -7.93 -7.16
C ALA A 14 9.63 -6.84 -6.15
N PHE A 15 10.19 -5.66 -6.40
CA PHE A 15 9.90 -4.43 -5.66
C PHE A 15 9.01 -3.52 -6.49
N VAL A 16 7.99 -2.95 -5.88
CA VAL A 16 6.98 -2.13 -6.55
C VAL A 16 6.80 -0.85 -5.75
N SER A 17 6.79 0.27 -6.46
CA SER A 17 6.41 1.57 -5.92
C SER A 17 5.55 2.28 -6.96
N GLY A 18 4.94 3.39 -6.58
CA GLY A 18 4.13 4.14 -7.52
C GLY A 18 3.78 5.54 -7.06
N TYR A 19 3.24 6.28 -8.02
CA TYR A 19 2.74 7.63 -7.82
C TYR A 19 1.66 7.93 -8.84
N VAL A 20 0.47 8.30 -8.36
CA VAL A 20 -0.58 8.89 -9.18
C VAL A 20 -0.69 10.37 -8.83
N GLY A 21 -0.73 11.25 -9.84
CA GLY A 21 -0.93 12.68 -9.61
C GLY A 21 -0.17 13.61 -10.55
N LYS A 22 -0.33 14.92 -10.36
CA LYS A 22 0.19 15.96 -11.27
C LYS A 22 1.60 16.49 -10.95
N LYS A 23 2.21 16.11 -9.83
CA LYS A 23 3.52 16.66 -9.41
C LYS A 23 4.65 16.20 -10.34
N LYS A 24 5.18 17.13 -11.16
CA LYS A 24 6.30 16.87 -12.10
C LYS A 24 7.52 16.23 -11.41
N HIS A 25 7.84 16.72 -10.22
CA HIS A 25 8.97 16.25 -9.41
C HIS A 25 8.53 15.32 -8.26
N ALA A 26 7.57 14.43 -8.51
CA ALA A 26 7.30 13.36 -7.57
C ALA A 26 8.58 12.55 -7.31
N ARG A 27 8.75 12.10 -6.06
CA ARG A 27 9.93 11.35 -5.63
C ARG A 27 9.93 9.98 -6.32
N ILE A 28 11.10 9.57 -6.79
CA ILE A 28 11.38 8.20 -7.25
C ILE A 28 12.42 7.66 -6.25
N PRO A 29 12.09 6.62 -5.47
CA PRO A 29 13.01 6.07 -4.48
C PRO A 29 14.22 5.41 -5.16
N LYS A 30 15.29 5.19 -4.38
CA LYS A 30 16.42 4.40 -4.86
C LYS A 30 15.96 3.00 -5.22
N LYS A 31 16.36 2.52 -6.39
CA LYS A 31 16.05 1.16 -6.82
C LYS A 31 16.89 0.15 -6.02
N PRO A 32 16.28 -0.92 -5.50
CA PRO A 32 17.01 -2.12 -5.06
C PRO A 32 17.92 -2.68 -6.17
N PRO A 33 19.21 -2.94 -5.89
CA PRO A 33 20.10 -3.55 -6.86
C PRO A 33 19.73 -5.02 -7.09
N ARG A 34 20.00 -5.52 -8.31
CA ARG A 34 19.90 -6.96 -8.68
C ARG A 34 18.50 -7.60 -8.61
N HIS A 35 17.46 -6.84 -8.31
CA HIS A 35 16.07 -7.32 -8.36
C HIS A 35 15.25 -6.59 -9.41
N ASP A 36 14.18 -7.25 -9.88
CA ASP A 36 13.17 -6.62 -10.69
C ASP A 36 12.46 -5.55 -9.84
N SER A 37 12.35 -4.33 -10.38
CA SER A 37 11.74 -3.21 -9.66
C SER A 37 10.88 -2.38 -10.60
N TYR A 38 9.62 -2.17 -10.24
CA TYR A 38 8.60 -1.53 -11.07
C TYR A 38 8.08 -0.26 -10.44
N PHE A 39 7.97 0.80 -11.24
CA PHE A 39 7.39 2.06 -10.78
C PHE A 39 6.14 2.38 -11.61
N ILE A 40 4.99 2.38 -10.95
CA ILE A 40 3.68 2.56 -11.59
C ILE A 40 3.25 4.02 -11.49
N THR A 41 2.84 4.64 -12.60
CA THR A 41 2.42 6.05 -12.60
C THR A 41 1.49 6.41 -13.76
N ASP A 42 0.62 7.40 -13.54
CA ASP A 42 -0.15 8.10 -14.59
C ASP A 42 0.53 9.40 -15.03
N ASN A 43 1.61 9.81 -14.35
CA ASN A 43 2.27 11.07 -14.59
C ASN A 43 3.33 10.94 -15.68
N LYS A 44 3.10 11.56 -16.83
CA LYS A 44 4.04 11.54 -17.98
C LYS A 44 5.45 12.03 -17.61
N TRP A 45 5.58 13.08 -16.78
CA TRP A 45 6.88 13.59 -16.35
C TRP A 45 7.65 12.59 -15.48
N VAL A 46 6.95 11.94 -14.54
CA VAL A 46 7.54 10.87 -13.73
C VAL A 46 7.94 9.69 -14.63
N TYR A 47 7.05 9.29 -15.55
CA TYR A 47 7.32 8.23 -16.52
C TYR A 47 8.58 8.49 -17.35
N TYR A 48 8.75 9.70 -17.87
CA TYR A 48 9.96 10.08 -18.61
C TYR A 48 11.20 10.05 -17.72
N ARG A 49 11.11 10.57 -16.49
CA ARG A 49 12.23 10.55 -15.53
C ARG A 49 12.68 9.13 -15.16
N LEU A 50 11.75 8.18 -15.11
CA LEU A 50 12.09 6.77 -14.81
C LEU A 50 13.03 6.16 -15.84
N LYS A 51 13.03 6.63 -17.10
CA LYS A 51 13.96 6.17 -18.15
C LYS A 51 15.43 6.43 -17.81
N PHE A 52 15.70 7.43 -16.98
CA PHE A 52 17.03 7.77 -16.49
C PHE A 52 17.34 7.11 -15.14
N THR A 53 16.50 6.18 -14.70
CA THR A 53 16.68 5.38 -13.50
C THR A 53 16.80 3.91 -13.88
N ARG A 54 16.99 3.05 -12.88
CA ARG A 54 17.00 1.59 -13.09
C ARG A 54 15.61 0.95 -12.88
N TRP A 55 14.58 1.73 -12.56
CA TRP A 55 13.21 1.25 -12.40
C TRP A 55 12.60 0.89 -13.75
N LYS A 56 11.81 -0.19 -13.79
CA LYS A 56 10.98 -0.55 -14.95
C LYS A 56 9.70 0.29 -14.88
N PRO A 57 9.47 1.22 -15.82
CA PRO A 57 8.31 2.10 -15.75
C PRO A 57 7.03 1.38 -16.21
N VAL A 58 5.93 1.57 -15.49
CA VAL A 58 4.58 1.11 -15.87
C VAL A 58 3.67 2.33 -15.95
N PHE A 59 3.13 2.62 -17.13
CA PHE A 59 2.27 3.78 -17.35
C PHE A 59 0.79 3.40 -17.29
N ILE A 60 0.02 4.10 -16.45
CA ILE A 60 -1.44 4.04 -16.42
C ILE A 60 -1.94 5.11 -17.39
N LYS A 61 -2.60 4.67 -18.48
CA LYS A 61 -3.16 5.61 -19.48
C LYS A 61 -4.43 6.27 -19.00
N ASP A 62 -5.26 5.52 -18.28
CA ASP A 62 -6.57 5.93 -17.82
C ASP A 62 -6.73 5.58 -16.33
N THR A 63 -6.56 6.61 -15.49
CA THR A 63 -6.66 6.49 -14.03
C THR A 63 -8.11 6.27 -13.59
N ALA A 64 -9.09 6.81 -14.31
CA ALA A 64 -10.50 6.61 -13.98
C ALA A 64 -10.92 5.16 -14.26
N ALA A 65 -10.56 4.62 -15.43
CA ALA A 65 -10.82 3.22 -15.76
C ALA A 65 -10.13 2.26 -14.78
N LEU A 66 -8.91 2.59 -14.33
CA LEU A 66 -8.24 1.81 -13.29
C LEU A 66 -9.08 1.76 -12.00
N ILE A 67 -9.59 2.90 -11.56
CA ILE A 67 -10.39 2.96 -10.34
C ILE A 67 -11.70 2.18 -10.52
N ALA A 68 -12.38 2.35 -11.65
CA ALA A 68 -13.61 1.62 -11.96
C ALA A 68 -13.39 0.10 -11.99
N GLN A 69 -12.22 -0.36 -12.47
CA GLN A 69 -11.88 -1.79 -12.50
C GLN A 69 -11.77 -2.40 -11.10
N PHE A 70 -11.16 -1.69 -10.15
CA PHE A 70 -10.89 -2.22 -8.81
C PHE A 70 -11.97 -1.85 -7.78
N SER A 71 -12.66 -0.73 -7.99
CA SER A 71 -13.73 -0.20 -7.14
C SER A 71 -14.85 0.40 -8.00
N PRO A 72 -15.68 -0.42 -8.63
CA PRO A 72 -16.79 0.06 -9.46
C PRO A 72 -17.80 0.90 -8.66
N GLU A 73 -17.94 0.62 -7.36
CA GLU A 73 -18.78 1.37 -6.42
C GLU A 73 -18.05 2.57 -5.79
N SER A 74 -16.81 2.85 -6.18
CA SER A 74 -16.10 4.00 -5.63
C SER A 74 -16.83 5.28 -5.99
N PRO A 75 -17.02 6.22 -5.05
CA PRO A 75 -17.57 7.54 -5.34
C PRO A 75 -16.69 8.35 -6.30
N VAL A 76 -15.54 7.82 -6.74
CA VAL A 76 -14.63 8.45 -7.68
C VAL A 76 -15.23 8.68 -9.07
N ASN A 77 -16.21 7.87 -9.47
CA ASN A 77 -16.93 8.11 -10.73
C ASN A 77 -17.67 9.47 -10.74
N ASN A 78 -17.77 10.14 -9.58
CA ASN A 78 -18.37 11.46 -9.43
C ASN A 78 -17.35 12.62 -9.47
N PHE A 79 -16.04 12.37 -9.63
CA PHE A 79 -15.07 13.45 -9.79
C PHE A 79 -15.05 13.94 -11.24
N SER A 80 -15.51 15.17 -11.48
CA SER A 80 -15.32 15.81 -12.79
C SER A 80 -13.84 16.19 -13.00
N GLU A 81 -13.37 16.14 -14.25
CA GLU A 81 -12.01 16.60 -14.58
C GLU A 81 -11.79 18.07 -14.17
N GLU A 82 -12.84 18.88 -14.27
CA GLU A 82 -12.84 20.26 -13.80
C GLU A 82 -12.57 20.33 -12.29
N ALA A 83 -13.30 19.58 -11.46
CA ALA A 83 -13.07 19.59 -10.01
C ALA A 83 -11.66 19.11 -9.61
N ILE A 84 -11.10 18.12 -10.33
CA ILE A 84 -9.72 17.64 -10.12
C ILE A 84 -8.66 18.68 -10.55
N THR A 85 -9.02 19.66 -11.38
CA THR A 85 -8.12 20.72 -11.83
C THR A 85 -8.23 21.98 -10.99
N THR A 86 -9.42 22.31 -10.48
CA THR A 86 -9.71 23.58 -9.79
C THR A 86 -9.68 23.48 -8.26
N ASP A 87 -10.09 22.34 -7.68
CA ASP A 87 -10.07 22.14 -6.23
C ASP A 87 -8.93 21.22 -5.79
N LYS A 88 -8.00 21.81 -5.03
CA LYS A 88 -6.83 21.11 -4.47
C LYS A 88 -7.24 19.95 -3.57
N VAL A 89 -8.29 20.08 -2.76
CA VAL A 89 -8.68 19.03 -1.81
C VAL A 89 -9.34 17.87 -2.55
N THR A 90 -10.23 18.15 -3.48
CA THR A 90 -10.79 17.16 -4.41
C THR A 90 -9.69 16.43 -5.18
N ALA A 91 -8.72 17.16 -5.74
CA ALA A 91 -7.59 16.54 -6.43
C ALA A 91 -6.79 15.60 -5.51
N GLN A 92 -6.53 16.00 -4.26
CA GLN A 92 -5.85 15.14 -3.29
C GLN A 92 -6.66 13.89 -2.96
N ARG A 93 -7.98 14.00 -2.79
CA ARG A 93 -8.86 12.84 -2.56
C ARG A 93 -8.85 11.88 -3.75
N TYR A 94 -8.98 12.41 -4.96
CA TYR A 94 -8.91 11.64 -6.20
C TYR A 94 -7.60 10.84 -6.30
N TYR A 95 -6.44 11.50 -6.21
CA TYR A 95 -5.15 10.80 -6.33
C TYR A 95 -4.87 9.85 -5.15
N THR A 96 -5.37 10.15 -3.95
CA THR A 96 -5.25 9.24 -2.80
C THR A 96 -6.02 7.96 -3.04
N THR A 97 -7.21 8.05 -3.63
CA THR A 97 -8.03 6.89 -4.00
C THR A 97 -7.39 6.11 -5.14
N ALA A 98 -6.95 6.82 -6.18
CA ALA A 98 -6.30 6.24 -7.35
C ALA A 98 -5.02 5.46 -7.03
N CYS A 99 -4.31 5.80 -5.94
CA CYS A 99 -3.12 5.08 -5.51
C CYS A 99 -3.43 3.75 -4.80
N LYS A 100 -4.66 3.53 -4.30
CA LYS A 100 -4.96 2.33 -3.49
C LYS A 100 -4.79 1.02 -4.26
N PRO A 101 -5.28 0.87 -5.50
CA PRO A 101 -5.07 -0.36 -6.26
C PRO A 101 -3.60 -0.71 -6.48
N LEU A 102 -2.72 0.28 -6.64
CA LEU A 102 -1.28 0.05 -6.81
C LEU A 102 -0.67 -0.61 -5.57
N LYS A 103 -1.14 -0.20 -4.39
CA LYS A 103 -0.72 -0.72 -3.08
C LYS A 103 -1.30 -2.09 -2.76
N VAL A 104 -2.60 -2.25 -2.98
CA VAL A 104 -3.33 -3.45 -2.61
C VAL A 104 -3.07 -4.58 -3.62
N TYR A 105 -2.95 -4.26 -4.91
CA TYR A 105 -2.83 -5.23 -6.00
C TYR A 105 -1.61 -4.99 -6.90
N PRO A 106 -0.38 -4.85 -6.36
CA PRO A 106 0.79 -4.53 -7.17
C PRO A 106 1.02 -5.55 -8.29
N GLN A 107 0.65 -6.83 -8.08
CA GLN A 107 0.77 -7.90 -9.07
C GLN A 107 -0.02 -7.65 -10.36
N HIS A 108 -1.15 -6.94 -10.30
CA HIS A 108 -2.00 -6.72 -11.47
C HIS A 108 -1.36 -5.77 -12.51
N PHE A 109 -0.33 -5.04 -12.11
CA PHE A 109 0.41 -4.12 -12.99
C PHE A 109 1.66 -4.76 -13.60
N LEU A 110 1.99 -6.00 -13.24
CA LEU A 110 3.21 -6.67 -13.66
C LEU A 110 2.92 -7.75 -14.71
N LYS A 111 3.73 -7.80 -15.76
CA LYS A 111 3.65 -8.87 -16.77
C LYS A 111 4.21 -10.21 -16.28
N LYS A 112 5.19 -10.16 -15.37
CA LYS A 112 5.86 -11.35 -14.81
C LYS A 112 5.25 -11.65 -13.44
N LYS A 113 5.02 -12.94 -13.17
CA LYS A 113 4.62 -13.43 -11.85
C LYS A 113 5.85 -13.62 -10.96
N TYR A 114 5.68 -13.34 -9.67
CA TYR A 114 6.72 -13.48 -8.65
C TYR A 114 6.14 -14.23 -7.46
N ASP A 115 6.99 -14.95 -6.73
CA ASP A 115 6.63 -15.64 -5.49
C ASP A 115 6.34 -14.63 -4.38
N TYR A 116 7.08 -13.52 -4.37
CA TYR A 116 6.94 -12.44 -3.39
C TYR A 116 6.94 -11.08 -4.06
N LEU A 117 6.14 -10.17 -3.51
CA LEU A 117 6.10 -8.77 -3.91
C LEU A 117 6.31 -7.87 -2.70
N VAL A 118 7.05 -6.79 -2.93
CA VAL A 118 7.24 -5.72 -1.95
C VAL A 118 6.59 -4.46 -2.50
N TRP A 119 5.58 -3.93 -1.83
CA TRP A 119 5.06 -2.59 -2.10
C TRP A 119 5.71 -1.57 -1.16
N SER A 120 6.13 -0.42 -1.68
CA SER A 120 6.56 0.73 -0.88
C SER A 120 6.03 2.04 -1.44
N ASP A 121 5.48 2.90 -0.57
CA ASP A 121 5.18 4.29 -0.92
C ASP A 121 6.44 4.99 -1.47
N ASN A 122 6.29 5.84 -2.49
CA ASN A 122 7.42 6.52 -3.13
C ASN A 122 8.11 7.58 -2.23
N LYS A 123 7.72 7.69 -0.96
CA LYS A 123 8.14 8.71 0.00
C LYS A 123 9.44 8.39 0.75
N PHE A 124 9.84 7.12 0.83
CA PHE A 124 11.07 6.68 1.51
C PHE A 124 11.90 5.70 0.66
N ASP A 125 13.17 5.49 1.02
CA ASP A 125 14.02 4.44 0.44
C ASP A 125 13.89 3.19 1.31
N ILE A 126 13.95 2.01 0.71
CA ILE A 126 13.77 0.76 1.43
C ILE A 126 15.10 0.09 1.77
N ASN A 127 15.16 -0.57 2.92
CA ASN A 127 16.26 -1.44 3.30
C ASN A 127 16.12 -2.81 2.60
N TYR A 128 16.48 -2.84 1.32
CA TYR A 128 16.31 -4.03 0.49
C TYR A 128 17.11 -5.24 1.01
N LYS A 129 18.26 -5.03 1.65
CA LYS A 129 19.12 -6.13 2.14
C LYS A 129 18.39 -6.95 3.20
N ASP A 130 17.80 -6.27 4.19
CA ASP A 130 17.07 -6.97 5.25
C ASP A 130 15.73 -7.50 4.75
N THR A 131 15.10 -6.80 3.80
CA THR A 131 13.88 -7.31 3.14
C THR A 131 14.14 -8.64 2.44
N ILE A 132 15.28 -8.79 1.77
CA ILE A 132 15.67 -10.07 1.16
C ILE A 132 15.87 -11.15 2.22
N LYS A 133 16.46 -10.82 3.39
CA LYS A 133 16.58 -11.77 4.50
C LYS A 133 15.22 -12.23 5.02
N VAL A 134 14.25 -11.30 5.15
CA VAL A 134 12.87 -11.62 5.54
C VAL A 134 12.25 -12.59 4.54
N VAL A 135 12.30 -12.28 3.24
CA VAL A 135 11.75 -13.13 2.18
C VAL A 135 12.41 -14.52 2.14
N ASN A 136 13.73 -14.58 2.36
CA ASN A 136 14.45 -15.86 2.41
C ASN A 136 14.01 -16.73 3.59
N ASN A 137 13.75 -16.13 4.76
CA ASN A 137 13.32 -16.81 5.98
C ASN A 137 11.79 -16.77 6.20
N TRP A 138 11.02 -16.49 5.14
CA TRP A 138 9.57 -16.34 5.22
C TRP A 138 8.88 -17.59 5.77
N ASN A 139 8.02 -17.42 6.77
CA ASN A 139 7.12 -18.47 7.26
C ASN A 139 6.05 -18.77 6.21
N PRO A 140 5.98 -19.98 5.62
CA PRO A 140 5.06 -20.29 4.54
C PRO A 140 3.57 -20.11 4.90
N ASP A 141 3.22 -20.17 6.18
CA ASP A 141 1.84 -19.99 6.66
C ASP A 141 1.41 -18.50 6.71
N ILE A 142 2.36 -17.58 6.55
CA ILE A 142 2.11 -16.14 6.53
C ILE A 142 1.87 -15.66 5.10
N ALA A 143 0.76 -14.96 4.90
CA ALA A 143 0.33 -14.43 3.62
C ALA A 143 0.86 -13.01 3.36
N MET A 144 1.02 -12.22 4.42
CA MET A 144 1.41 -10.81 4.32
C MET A 144 2.22 -10.41 5.55
N MET A 145 3.20 -9.52 5.35
CA MET A 145 3.91 -8.90 6.48
C MET A 145 3.99 -7.38 6.33
N LEU A 146 3.86 -6.69 7.47
CA LEU A 146 3.90 -5.23 7.59
C LEU A 146 4.76 -4.84 8.80
N HIS A 147 5.00 -3.55 8.98
CA HIS A 147 5.51 -3.04 10.25
C HIS A 147 4.36 -2.56 11.13
N ARG A 148 4.51 -2.69 12.45
CA ARG A 148 3.72 -1.87 13.36
C ARG A 148 3.96 -0.40 13.10
N HIS A 149 2.92 0.39 13.30
CA HIS A 149 3.01 1.82 13.17
C HIS A 149 3.95 2.37 14.28
N PRO A 150 4.93 3.22 13.94
CA PRO A 150 5.99 3.59 14.88
C PRO A 150 5.58 4.57 15.98
N VAL A 151 4.39 5.18 15.87
CA VAL A 151 3.94 6.27 16.78
C VAL A 151 2.51 6.02 17.26
N LEU A 152 1.53 6.09 16.35
CA LEU A 152 0.12 5.76 16.62
C LEU A 152 -0.02 4.27 16.95
N LYS A 153 -0.90 3.97 17.89
CA LYS A 153 -1.04 2.63 18.48
C LYS A 153 -2.34 1.93 18.13
N ASN A 154 -3.34 2.64 17.63
CA ASN A 154 -4.68 2.11 17.40
C ASN A 154 -5.45 2.93 16.35
N ILE A 155 -6.66 2.48 16.04
CA ILE A 155 -7.51 3.07 15.00
C ILE A 155 -8.04 4.45 15.40
N ASP A 156 -8.35 4.65 16.68
CA ASP A 156 -8.87 5.94 17.14
C ASP A 156 -7.79 7.04 17.06
N GLY A 157 -6.54 6.73 17.40
CA GLY A 157 -5.41 7.64 17.18
C GLY A 157 -5.12 7.91 15.69
N GLU A 158 -5.30 6.92 14.81
CA GLU A 158 -5.22 7.11 13.36
C GLU A 158 -6.32 8.03 12.83
N PHE A 159 -7.54 7.89 13.36
CA PHE A 159 -8.65 8.77 13.03
C PHE A 159 -8.37 10.21 13.48
N GLU A 160 -7.95 10.42 14.72
CA GLU A 160 -7.60 11.74 15.26
C GLU A 160 -6.51 12.44 14.42
N GLU A 161 -5.40 11.74 14.14
CA GLU A 161 -4.30 12.27 13.31
C GLU A 161 -4.77 12.60 11.87
N SER A 162 -5.67 11.78 11.33
CA SER A 162 -6.23 12.02 10.00
C SER A 162 -7.08 13.27 9.94
N MET A 163 -7.80 13.61 11.02
CA MET A 163 -8.62 14.83 11.08
C MET A 163 -7.80 16.13 11.06
N LEU A 164 -6.48 16.06 11.18
CA LEU A 164 -5.58 17.21 10.99
C LEU A 164 -5.34 17.54 9.51
N GLN A 165 -5.85 16.74 8.57
CA GLN A 165 -5.63 16.93 7.13
C GLN A 165 -6.95 17.04 6.38
N GLU A 166 -7.15 18.17 5.69
CA GLU A 166 -8.40 18.55 5.01
C GLU A 166 -9.03 17.44 4.16
N ARG A 167 -8.20 16.70 3.40
CA ARG A 167 -8.68 15.63 2.52
C ARG A 167 -9.42 14.51 3.25
N TYR A 168 -9.07 14.23 4.52
CA TYR A 168 -9.73 13.23 5.34
C TYR A 168 -10.93 13.84 6.08
N VAL A 169 -10.86 15.12 6.49
CA VAL A 169 -11.97 15.80 7.18
C VAL A 169 -13.27 15.74 6.37
N ILE A 170 -13.19 15.84 5.05
CA ILE A 170 -14.36 15.73 4.15
C ILE A 170 -15.13 14.41 4.33
N GLU A 171 -14.46 13.32 4.71
CA GLU A 171 -15.06 11.99 4.89
C GLU A 171 -15.23 11.62 6.37
N LYS A 172 -15.15 12.59 7.29
CA LYS A 172 -15.23 12.36 8.74
C LYS A 172 -16.43 11.49 9.12
N GLU A 173 -17.61 11.82 8.64
CA GLU A 173 -18.85 11.08 8.94
C GLU A 173 -18.82 9.64 8.39
N GLN A 174 -18.15 9.42 7.25
CA GLN A 174 -17.97 8.09 6.70
C GLN A 174 -17.04 7.26 7.59
N TYR A 175 -15.90 7.82 8.01
CA TYR A 175 -14.99 7.15 8.94
C TYR A 175 -15.66 6.83 10.28
N THR A 176 -16.40 7.80 10.86
CA THR A 176 -17.10 7.59 12.14
C THR A 176 -18.12 6.47 12.05
N ARG A 177 -18.92 6.43 10.97
CA ARG A 177 -19.88 5.33 10.74
C ARG A 177 -19.15 4.00 10.56
N TYR A 178 -18.15 3.95 9.68
CA TYR A 178 -17.39 2.73 9.42
C TYR A 178 -16.74 2.17 10.70
N ILE A 179 -16.07 3.01 11.50
CA ILE A 179 -15.45 2.59 12.78
C ILE A 179 -16.52 2.04 13.73
N LYS A 180 -17.64 2.76 13.89
CA LYS A 180 -18.76 2.31 14.73
C LYS A 180 -19.31 0.95 14.29
N ASP A 181 -19.51 0.77 12.99
CA ASP A 181 -20.03 -0.48 12.43
C ASP A 181 -19.06 -1.64 12.66
N ARG A 182 -17.76 -1.42 12.44
CA ARG A 182 -16.72 -2.44 12.71
C ARG A 182 -16.64 -2.79 14.20
N VAL A 183 -16.79 -1.82 15.10
CA VAL A 183 -16.84 -2.07 16.55
C VAL A 183 -18.09 -2.83 16.95
N ASN A 184 -19.25 -2.50 16.36
CA ASN A 184 -20.49 -3.25 16.58
C ASN A 184 -20.41 -4.70 16.08
N GLU A 185 -19.56 -4.99 15.09
CA GLU A 185 -19.23 -6.36 14.66
C GLU A 185 -18.31 -7.12 15.63
N GLY A 186 -17.91 -6.50 16.75
CA GLY A 186 -17.04 -7.11 17.76
C GLY A 186 -15.54 -6.91 17.52
N LEU A 187 -15.15 -6.05 16.57
CA LEU A 187 -13.75 -5.66 16.39
C LEU A 187 -13.37 -4.54 17.37
N SER A 188 -12.07 -4.35 17.60
CA SER A 188 -11.57 -3.32 18.52
C SER A 188 -10.96 -2.15 17.75
N SER A 189 -11.40 -0.92 18.04
CA SER A 189 -10.69 0.29 17.60
C SER A 189 -9.45 0.60 18.46
N GLN A 190 -9.27 -0.12 19.56
CA GLN A 190 -8.26 0.10 20.60
C GLN A 190 -7.18 -1.00 20.61
N SER A 191 -7.14 -1.87 19.61
CA SER A 191 -6.09 -2.90 19.50
C SER A 191 -4.70 -2.27 19.35
N ASP A 192 -3.73 -2.75 20.13
CA ASP A 192 -2.32 -2.34 20.06
C ASP A 192 -1.56 -2.93 18.85
N ASP A 193 -2.18 -3.85 18.11
CA ASP A 193 -1.64 -4.41 16.87
C ASP A 193 -1.97 -3.48 15.68
N HIS A 194 -1.47 -2.24 15.76
CA HIS A 194 -1.67 -1.23 14.71
C HIS A 194 -0.51 -1.21 13.73
N TYR A 195 -0.80 -1.51 12.47
CA TYR A 195 0.16 -1.59 11.37
C TYR A 195 0.18 -0.32 10.54
N GLN A 196 1.37 0.03 10.04
CA GLN A 196 1.52 1.04 8.99
C GLN A 196 1.38 0.42 7.60
N CYS A 197 0.67 1.11 6.71
CA CYS A 197 0.37 0.60 5.37
C CYS A 197 1.30 1.12 4.27
N GLY A 198 2.44 1.74 4.63
CA GLY A 198 3.37 2.33 3.68
C GLY A 198 4.34 1.32 3.05
N TYR A 199 4.64 0.22 3.74
CA TYR A 199 5.64 -0.77 3.34
C TYR A 199 5.16 -2.20 3.60
N LEU A 200 4.87 -2.94 2.53
CA LEU A 200 4.12 -4.20 2.57
C LEU A 200 4.90 -5.31 1.85
N LEU A 201 4.94 -6.49 2.45
CA LEU A 201 5.47 -7.70 1.82
C LEU A 201 4.32 -8.70 1.62
N TYR A 202 4.19 -9.22 0.40
CA TYR A 202 3.17 -10.17 0.02
C TYR A 202 3.80 -11.51 -0.36
N ASN A 203 3.23 -12.61 0.13
CA ASN A 203 3.53 -13.97 -0.31
C ASN A 203 2.54 -14.39 -1.39
N MET A 204 2.87 -14.18 -2.66
CA MET A 204 1.98 -14.46 -3.79
C MET A 204 1.75 -15.96 -4.05
N LYS A 205 2.42 -16.85 -3.29
CA LYS A 205 2.14 -18.29 -3.29
C LYS A 205 1.01 -18.69 -2.34
N ALA A 206 0.70 -17.86 -1.35
CA ALA A 206 -0.42 -18.09 -0.43
C ALA A 206 -1.72 -17.60 -1.09
N SER A 207 -2.70 -18.49 -1.22
CA SER A 207 -4.04 -18.14 -1.72
C SER A 207 -4.70 -17.05 -0.88
N GLU A 208 -4.37 -17.02 0.40
CA GLU A 208 -4.90 -16.12 1.42
C GLU A 208 -4.49 -14.66 1.16
N THR A 209 -3.38 -14.42 0.47
CA THR A 209 -2.94 -13.06 0.11
C THR A 209 -4.01 -12.34 -0.69
N GLU A 210 -4.62 -13.00 -1.67
CA GLU A 210 -5.71 -12.37 -2.45
C GLU A 210 -6.96 -12.13 -1.59
N ASN A 211 -7.26 -13.01 -0.63
CA ASN A 211 -8.39 -12.83 0.28
C ASN A 211 -8.20 -11.60 1.18
N ILE A 212 -7.00 -11.42 1.72
CA ILE A 212 -6.65 -10.22 2.51
C ILE A 212 -6.74 -8.98 1.63
N GLN A 213 -6.21 -9.01 0.41
CA GLN A 213 -6.26 -7.88 -0.52
C GLN A 213 -7.70 -7.49 -0.89
N LYS A 214 -8.56 -8.48 -1.20
CA LYS A 214 -9.98 -8.28 -1.49
C LYS A 214 -10.72 -7.69 -0.30
N ALA A 215 -10.55 -8.28 0.89
CA ALA A 215 -11.16 -7.79 2.12
C ALA A 215 -10.70 -6.36 2.42
N TRP A 216 -9.40 -6.08 2.32
CA TRP A 216 -8.87 -4.73 2.55
C TRP A 216 -9.43 -3.72 1.57
N HIS A 217 -9.50 -4.07 0.28
CA HIS A 217 -10.04 -3.15 -0.70
C HIS A 217 -11.52 -2.85 -0.51
N GLN A 218 -12.32 -3.86 -0.16
CA GLN A 218 -13.73 -3.67 0.20
C GLN A 218 -13.87 -2.73 1.41
N ASN A 219 -13.02 -2.91 2.43
CA ASN A 219 -13.03 -2.05 3.61
C ASN A 219 -12.55 -0.63 3.30
N ILE A 220 -11.61 -0.43 2.36
CA ILE A 220 -11.25 0.90 1.84
C ILE A 220 -12.47 1.59 1.22
N ASN A 221 -13.24 0.88 0.39
CA ASN A 221 -14.43 1.46 -0.25
C ASN A 221 -15.52 1.87 0.76
N GLN A 222 -15.66 1.13 1.86
CA GLN A 222 -16.61 1.46 2.93
C GLN A 222 -16.09 2.56 3.86
N CYS A 223 -14.80 2.53 4.20
CA CYS A 223 -14.16 3.47 5.12
C CYS A 223 -13.99 4.84 4.48
N GLY A 224 -13.57 4.90 3.21
CA GLY A 224 -13.11 6.12 2.53
C GLY A 224 -11.59 6.09 2.28
N ILE A 225 -10.99 7.24 2.00
CA ILE A 225 -9.59 7.33 1.53
C ILE A 225 -8.51 6.97 2.58
N ASN A 226 -8.90 6.61 3.81
CA ASN A 226 -8.00 6.14 4.86
C ASN A 226 -7.82 4.61 4.80
N ASP A 227 -6.73 4.17 4.16
CA ASP A 227 -6.40 2.76 4.02
C ASP A 227 -5.85 2.13 5.30
N GLN A 228 -5.33 2.93 6.22
CA GLN A 228 -4.73 2.42 7.45
C GLN A 228 -5.79 2.10 8.51
N ILE A 229 -6.82 2.93 8.66
CA ILE A 229 -8.00 2.61 9.50
C ILE A 229 -8.64 1.31 9.01
N SER A 230 -8.90 1.21 7.71
CA SER A 230 -9.53 0.02 7.13
C SER A 230 -8.67 -1.23 7.25
N PHE A 231 -7.35 -1.13 7.03
CA PHE A 231 -6.45 -2.27 7.17
C PHE A 231 -6.44 -2.83 8.59
N ASN A 232 -6.41 -1.98 9.61
CA ASN A 232 -6.25 -2.44 10.98
C ASN A 232 -7.48 -3.17 11.52
N PHE A 233 -8.67 -2.94 10.97
CA PHE A 233 -9.82 -3.82 11.20
C PHE A 233 -9.72 -5.14 10.44
N VAL A 234 -9.21 -5.11 9.20
CA VAL A 234 -8.98 -6.34 8.40
C VAL A 234 -7.93 -7.22 9.07
N ALA A 235 -6.86 -6.63 9.60
CA ALA A 235 -5.78 -7.34 10.27
C ALA A 235 -6.28 -8.17 11.46
N GLN A 236 -7.29 -7.68 12.20
CA GLN A 236 -7.89 -8.43 13.30
C GLN A 236 -8.58 -9.72 12.81
N LYS A 237 -9.22 -9.69 11.64
CA LYS A 237 -9.88 -10.87 11.02
C LYS A 237 -8.87 -11.87 10.47
N PHE A 238 -7.69 -11.41 10.05
CA PHE A 238 -6.64 -12.23 9.43
C PHE A 238 -5.38 -12.36 10.29
N ARG A 239 -5.50 -12.22 11.62
CA ARG A 239 -4.35 -12.13 12.54
C ARG A 239 -3.36 -13.30 12.47
N HIS A 240 -3.82 -14.48 12.05
CA HIS A 240 -3.00 -15.69 11.94
C HIS A 240 -2.23 -15.78 10.61
N LEU A 241 -2.51 -14.87 9.67
CA LEU A 241 -1.93 -14.83 8.32
C LEU A 241 -1.11 -13.55 8.08
N ILE A 242 -1.13 -12.61 9.03
CA ILE A 242 -0.42 -11.35 8.98
C ILE A 242 0.60 -11.33 10.12
N ASP A 243 1.85 -11.03 9.78
CA ASP A 243 2.94 -10.95 10.75
C ASP A 243 3.74 -9.64 10.61
N GLU A 244 4.57 -9.35 11.59
CA GLU A 244 5.49 -8.23 11.58
C GLU A 244 6.90 -8.67 11.16
N TYR A 245 7.52 -7.93 10.23
CA TYR A 245 8.96 -8.09 10.00
C TYR A 245 9.77 -7.11 10.83
N LYS A 246 10.84 -7.61 11.46
CA LYS A 246 11.64 -6.89 12.46
C LYS A 246 12.63 -5.87 11.90
N TYR A 247 12.71 -5.68 10.59
CA TYR A 247 13.79 -4.90 9.96
C TYR A 247 13.31 -3.62 9.30
N ASP A 248 13.86 -2.50 9.77
CA ASP A 248 13.45 -1.14 9.43
C ASP A 248 13.63 -0.75 7.95
N ILE A 249 12.78 0.18 7.50
CA ILE A 249 13.06 1.13 6.42
C ILE A 249 14.39 1.84 6.76
N ASP A 250 15.27 2.13 5.79
CA ASP A 250 16.60 2.74 6.03
C ASP A 250 16.44 4.09 6.79
N ARG A 251 16.44 4.04 8.13
CA ARG A 251 16.11 5.18 9.00
C ARG A 251 17.34 6.07 9.05
N LYS A 252 17.46 6.98 8.07
CA LYS A 252 18.07 8.26 8.41
C LYS A 252 17.23 8.88 9.52
N PRO A 253 17.82 9.39 10.62
CA PRO A 253 17.06 9.94 11.73
C PRO A 253 16.04 10.93 11.19
N LEU A 254 14.77 10.68 11.50
CA LEU A 254 13.67 11.61 11.24
C LEU A 254 14.03 12.92 11.93
N ARG A 255 14.55 13.90 11.17
CA ARG A 255 14.38 15.30 11.56
C ARG A 255 12.88 15.45 11.74
N LYS A 256 12.45 15.73 12.98
CA LYS A 256 11.06 16.02 13.35
C LYS A 256 10.41 16.77 12.19
N ARG A 257 9.64 16.06 11.36
CA ARG A 257 8.65 16.70 10.52
C ARG A 257 7.59 17.10 11.51
N ILE A 258 7.73 18.32 12.01
CA ILE A 258 6.60 19.05 12.57
C ILE A 258 5.59 19.02 11.43
N PHE A 259 4.58 18.17 11.55
CA PHE A 259 3.40 18.24 10.71
C PHE A 259 2.82 19.64 10.96
N LYS A 260 3.00 20.51 9.96
CA LYS A 260 2.30 21.77 9.80
C LYS A 260 1.48 21.63 8.54
#